data_AF-A0A175RT17-F1
#
_entry.id   AF-A0A175RT17-F1
#
_cell.length_a   1.000
_cell.length_b   1.000
_cell.length_c   1.000
_cell.angle_alpha   90.00
_cell.angle_beta   90.00
_cell.angle_gamma   90.00
#
_symmetry.space_group_name_H-M   'P 1'
#
loop_
_entity.id
_entity.type
_entity.pdbx_description
1 polymer ?
#
loop_
_entity_poly.entity_id
_entity_poly.type
_entity_poly.pdbx_seq_one_letter_code
_entity_poly.pdbx_strand_id
1 'polypeptide(L)'
;MDAKIYAAHVRGLTPRGIGERLQLPTEYVERRLPHLSTHSLAGMRPETPTLADRILDLLKEADGHAATVDDLTALHVPKSPGSSAVNAVRVSMALLRADGHEIQYVHRYVADAQPHLESTSRVMRRMADRLAAGPATPEELTVAGRVPIQQVRVYVHKLKRKGAQIRQVRAYVLTVVNEESQS
;
A
#
# COMPACT_ATOMS: atom_id res chain seq x y z
N MET A 1 -15.06 -16.05 17.18
CA MET A 1 -15.14 -16.85 15.93
C MET A 1 -15.67 -15.97 14.79
N ASP A 2 -16.78 -15.28 15.00
CA ASP A 2 -17.46 -14.43 14.01
C ASP A 2 -16.57 -13.36 13.34
N ALA A 3 -15.71 -12.69 14.10
CA ALA A 3 -14.74 -11.73 13.54
C ALA A 3 -13.76 -12.38 12.53
N LYS A 4 -13.43 -13.67 12.70
CA LYS A 4 -12.58 -14.41 11.76
C LYS A 4 -13.33 -14.80 10.49
N ILE A 5 -14.61 -15.15 10.61
CA ILE A 5 -15.52 -15.41 9.49
C ILE A 5 -15.68 -14.13 8.65
N TYR A 6 -15.98 -13.00 9.30
CA TYR A 6 -16.13 -11.70 8.65
C TYR A 6 -14.85 -11.25 7.93
N ALA A 7 -13.70 -11.29 8.62
CA ALA A 7 -12.43 -10.90 8.03
C ALA A 7 -12.04 -11.78 6.82
N ALA A 8 -12.42 -13.05 6.81
CA ALA A 8 -12.17 -13.95 5.68
C ALA A 8 -13.12 -13.64 4.51
N HIS A 9 -14.39 -13.33 4.80
CA HIS A 9 -15.37 -12.94 3.79
C HIS A 9 -15.02 -11.62 3.08
N VAL A 10 -14.64 -10.59 3.85
CA VAL A 10 -14.17 -9.30 3.31
C VAL A 10 -12.93 -9.48 2.40
N ARG A 11 -12.11 -10.51 2.64
CA ARG A 11 -10.97 -10.86 1.78
C ARG A 11 -11.37 -11.62 0.51
N GLY A 12 -12.67 -11.75 0.22
CA GLY A 12 -13.21 -12.39 -0.98
C GLY A 12 -13.34 -13.91 -0.90
N LEU A 13 -13.19 -14.52 0.30
CA LEU A 13 -13.39 -15.96 0.44
C LEU A 13 -14.88 -16.30 0.41
N THR A 14 -15.21 -17.34 -0.35
CA THR A 14 -16.55 -17.93 -0.35
C THR A 14 -16.83 -18.60 1.00
N PRO A 15 -18.10 -18.75 1.43
CA PRO A 15 -18.45 -19.40 2.69
C PRO A 15 -17.80 -20.77 2.88
N ARG A 16 -17.72 -21.56 1.79
CA ARG A 16 -16.99 -22.83 1.74
C ARG A 16 -15.50 -22.66 2.04
N GLY A 17 -14.81 -21.73 1.37
CA GLY A 17 -13.39 -21.48 1.60
C GLY A 17 -13.08 -20.97 3.01
N ILE A 18 -14.02 -20.24 3.62
CA ILE A 18 -13.94 -19.83 5.02
C ILE A 18 -14.10 -21.05 5.94
N GLY A 19 -15.09 -21.91 5.66
CA GLY A 19 -15.35 -23.15 6.40
C GLY A 19 -14.15 -24.08 6.39
N GLU A 20 -13.56 -24.34 5.22
CA GLU A 20 -12.36 -25.16 5.06
C GLU A 20 -11.17 -24.60 5.86
N ARG A 21 -10.97 -23.28 5.86
CA ARG A 21 -9.85 -22.64 6.57
C ARG A 21 -10.03 -22.58 8.09
N LEU A 22 -11.27 -22.40 8.55
CA LEU A 22 -11.59 -22.29 9.97
C LEU A 22 -12.03 -23.62 10.59
N GLN A 23 -12.05 -24.71 9.81
CA GLN A 23 -12.56 -26.02 10.20
C GLN A 23 -14.01 -25.95 10.72
N LEU A 24 -14.85 -25.23 9.98
CA LEU A 24 -16.26 -25.02 10.28
C LEU A 24 -17.15 -25.58 9.17
N PRO A 25 -18.34 -26.11 9.49
CA PRO A 25 -19.34 -26.44 8.48
C PRO A 25 -19.71 -25.21 7.65
N THR A 26 -19.85 -25.36 6.34
CA THR A 26 -20.20 -24.27 5.43
C THR A 26 -21.51 -23.61 5.84
N GLU A 27 -22.50 -24.41 6.26
CA GLU A 27 -23.83 -23.97 6.69
C GLU A 27 -23.75 -23.10 7.96
N TYR A 28 -22.77 -23.34 8.82
CA TYR A 28 -22.53 -22.53 10.01
C TYR A 28 -22.00 -21.13 9.62
N VAL A 29 -21.09 -21.08 8.64
CA VAL A 29 -20.55 -19.82 8.10
C VAL A 29 -21.66 -19.04 7.40
N GLU A 30 -22.45 -19.72 6.57
CA GLU A 30 -23.58 -19.15 5.82
C GLU A 30 -24.70 -18.64 6.72
N ARG A 31 -24.92 -19.19 7.93
CA ARG A 31 -25.89 -18.60 8.88
C ARG A 31 -25.34 -17.37 9.59
N ARG A 32 -24.02 -17.24 9.71
CA ARG A 32 -23.38 -16.11 10.39
C ARG A 32 -23.20 -14.89 9.47
N LEU A 33 -22.99 -15.09 8.17
CA LEU A 33 -22.85 -13.98 7.21
C LEU A 33 -24.12 -13.10 7.06
N PRO A 34 -25.37 -13.65 7.02
CA PRO A 34 -26.62 -12.89 6.95
C PRO A 34 -26.89 -12.02 8.18
N HIS A 35 -26.49 -12.49 9.37
CA HIS A 35 -26.61 -11.69 10.59
C HIS A 35 -25.56 -10.58 10.65
N LEU A 36 -24.40 -10.80 10.03
CA LEU A 36 -23.34 -9.81 9.91
C LEU A 36 -23.59 -8.78 8.80
N SER A 37 -24.46 -9.08 7.83
CA SER A 37 -24.90 -8.12 6.80
C SER A 37 -26.04 -7.20 7.27
N THR A 38 -26.81 -7.59 8.29
CA THR A 38 -27.88 -6.75 8.89
C THR A 38 -27.42 -5.84 10.02
N HIS A 39 -26.16 -5.94 10.48
CA HIS A 39 -25.53 -4.79 11.13
C HIS A 39 -25.10 -3.80 10.05
N SER A 40 -26.13 -3.13 9.53
CA SER A 40 -26.00 -1.85 8.87
C SER A 40 -25.14 -0.95 9.75
N LEU A 41 -23.87 -0.81 9.36
CA LEU A 41 -23.00 0.29 9.76
C LEU A 41 -23.45 1.61 9.10
N ALA A 42 -24.64 1.67 8.49
CA ALA A 42 -25.27 2.93 8.10
C ALA A 42 -25.86 3.59 9.35
N GLY A 43 -25.01 4.26 10.14
CA GLY A 43 -25.48 5.15 11.20
C GLY A 43 -24.53 5.32 12.38
N MET A 44 -23.65 4.36 12.65
CA MET A 44 -22.61 4.52 13.66
C MET A 44 -21.28 4.76 12.96
N ARG A 45 -21.00 6.04 12.64
CA ARG A 45 -19.59 6.44 12.50
C ARG A 45 -18.95 6.17 13.87
N PRO A 46 -17.93 5.31 13.97
CA PRO A 46 -17.24 5.15 15.23
C PRO A 46 -16.71 6.52 15.66
N GLU A 47 -16.94 6.91 16.92
CA GLU A 47 -16.43 8.19 17.46
C GLU A 47 -14.90 8.31 17.33
N THR A 48 -14.23 7.16 17.19
CA THR A 48 -12.81 7.08 16.87
C THR A 48 -12.59 6.64 15.41
N PRO A 49 -11.78 7.39 14.63
CA PRO A 49 -11.41 7.01 13.27
C PRO A 49 -10.86 5.59 13.23
N THR A 50 -11.34 4.78 12.29
CA THR A 50 -10.80 3.43 12.09
C THR A 50 -9.37 3.52 11.55
N LEU A 51 -8.65 2.40 11.53
CA LEU A 51 -7.36 2.36 10.83
C LEU A 51 -7.54 2.62 9.32
N ALA A 52 -8.66 2.20 8.73
CA ALA A 52 -8.94 2.46 7.32
C ALA A 52 -9.13 3.96 7.06
N ASP A 53 -9.88 4.66 7.92
CA ASP A 53 -10.07 6.12 7.81
C ASP A 53 -8.73 6.85 7.89
N ARG A 54 -7.92 6.53 8.91
CA ARG A 54 -6.60 7.16 9.09
C ARG A 54 -5.63 6.89 7.93
N ILE A 55 -5.68 5.68 7.37
CA ILE A 55 -4.90 5.33 6.17
C ILE A 55 -5.38 6.14 4.96
N LEU A 56 -6.70 6.27 4.79
CA LEU A 56 -7.27 7.02 3.68
C LEU A 56 -6.91 8.51 3.78
N ASP A 57 -6.99 9.09 4.98
CA ASP A 57 -6.60 10.48 5.24
C ASP A 57 -5.12 10.70 4.90
N LEU A 58 -4.22 9.82 5.37
CA LEU A 58 -2.79 9.89 5.01
C LEU A 58 -2.57 9.79 3.49
N LEU A 59 -3.31 8.91 2.81
CA LEU A 59 -3.18 8.76 1.36
C LEU A 59 -3.74 9.97 0.58
N LYS A 60 -4.77 10.64 1.11
CA LYS A 60 -5.30 11.90 0.53
C LYS A 60 -4.34 13.06 0.77
N GLU A 61 -3.78 13.18 1.97
CA GLU A 61 -2.75 14.18 2.29
C GLU A 61 -1.49 13.99 1.45
N ALA A 62 -1.17 12.75 1.08
CA ALA A 62 -0.09 12.45 0.17
C ALA A 62 -0.36 12.93 -1.27
N ASP A 63 -1.59 13.31 -1.64
CA ASP A 63 -1.95 13.92 -2.93
C ASP A 63 -1.32 13.20 -4.15
N GLY A 64 -1.63 11.89 -4.29
CA GLY A 64 -1.07 11.05 -5.36
C GLY A 64 0.40 10.63 -5.17
N HIS A 65 1.09 11.12 -4.14
CA HIS A 65 2.38 10.59 -3.71
C HIS A 65 2.20 9.26 -2.98
N ALA A 66 3.23 8.42 -3.00
CA ALA A 66 3.13 7.11 -2.37
C ALA A 66 3.45 7.17 -0.89
N ALA A 67 2.55 6.65 -0.06
CA ALA A 67 2.80 6.37 1.35
C ALA A 67 3.47 5.00 1.49
N THR A 68 4.59 4.91 2.22
CA THR A 68 5.26 3.63 2.40
C THR A 68 4.49 2.72 3.36
N VAL A 69 4.71 1.40 3.27
CA VAL A 69 4.13 0.46 4.24
C VAL A 69 4.55 0.82 5.67
N ASP A 70 5.77 1.31 5.86
CA ASP A 70 6.28 1.68 7.19
C ASP A 70 5.45 2.86 7.76
N ASP A 71 5.21 3.91 6.96
CA ASP A 71 4.37 5.06 7.33
C ASP A 71 2.95 4.61 7.73
N LEU A 72 2.38 3.68 6.95
CA LEU A 72 1.02 3.17 7.19
C LEU A 72 0.97 2.27 8.44
N THR A 73 2.02 1.49 8.70
CA THR A 73 2.07 0.66 9.91
C THR A 73 2.26 1.48 11.17
N ALA A 74 2.85 2.68 11.09
CA ALA A 74 2.96 3.61 12.22
C ALA A 74 1.59 4.10 12.72
N LEU A 75 0.56 4.07 11.87
CA LEU A 75 -0.82 4.41 12.25
C LEU A 75 -1.50 3.31 13.11
N HIS A 76 -0.95 2.09 13.11
CA HIS A 76 -1.53 0.94 13.78
C HIS A 76 -1.14 0.90 15.26
N VAL A 77 -2.13 1.09 16.13
CA VAL A 77 -1.99 0.84 17.58
C VAL A 77 -2.42 -0.61 17.85
N PRO A 78 -1.51 -1.51 18.26
CA PRO A 78 -1.85 -2.91 18.47
C PRO A 78 -2.85 -3.06 19.61
N LYS A 79 -4.05 -3.56 19.30
CA LYS A 79 -5.11 -3.83 20.29
C LYS A 79 -4.92 -5.15 21.04
N SER A 80 -4.04 -6.03 20.55
CA SER A 80 -3.77 -7.33 21.15
C SER A 80 -2.32 -7.77 20.95
N PRO A 81 -1.74 -8.55 21.87
CA PRO A 81 -0.45 -9.18 21.68
C PRO A 81 -0.47 -10.04 20.39
N GLY A 82 0.54 -9.90 19.55
CA GLY A 82 0.65 -10.64 18.28
C GLY A 82 -0.15 -10.07 17.11
N SER A 83 -0.82 -8.91 17.25
CA SER A 83 -1.45 -8.25 16.10
C SER A 83 -0.37 -7.73 15.13
N SER A 84 -0.36 -8.24 13.89
CA SER A 84 0.57 -7.77 12.86
C SER A 84 0.06 -6.47 12.24
N ALA A 85 0.80 -5.37 12.43
CA ALA A 85 0.50 -4.07 11.83
C ALA A 85 0.42 -4.17 10.30
N VAL A 86 1.32 -4.92 9.67
CA VAL A 86 1.32 -5.16 8.22
C VAL A 86 0.03 -5.86 7.77
N ASN A 87 -0.45 -6.85 8.52
CA ASN A 87 -1.72 -7.51 8.20
C ASN A 87 -2.92 -6.58 8.41
N ALA A 88 -2.89 -5.73 9.44
CA ALA A 88 -3.93 -4.73 9.68
C ALA A 88 -4.02 -3.73 8.52
N VAL A 89 -2.87 -3.17 8.09
CA VAL A 89 -2.78 -2.29 6.91
C VAL A 89 -3.32 -2.99 5.67
N ARG A 90 -2.94 -4.24 5.40
CA ARG A 90 -3.45 -5.01 4.24
C ARG A 90 -4.96 -5.18 4.26
N VAL A 91 -5.55 -5.43 5.43
CA VAL A 91 -7.01 -5.57 5.58
C VAL A 91 -7.69 -4.23 5.35
N SER A 92 -7.18 -3.14 5.95
CA SER A 92 -7.70 -1.79 5.74
C SER A 92 -7.64 -1.37 4.27
N MET A 93 -6.56 -1.68 3.56
CA MET A 93 -6.46 -1.41 2.11
C MET A 93 -7.48 -2.22 1.30
N ALA A 94 -7.78 -3.46 1.69
CA ALA A 94 -8.79 -4.26 1.02
C ALA A 94 -10.20 -3.70 1.23
N LEU A 95 -10.50 -3.20 2.44
CA LEU A 95 -11.75 -2.52 2.76
C LEU A 95 -11.91 -1.25 1.92
N LEU A 96 -10.91 -0.37 1.91
CA LEU A 96 -10.96 0.88 1.13
C LEU A 96 -11.18 0.61 -0.37
N ARG A 97 -10.56 -0.44 -0.93
CA ARG A 97 -10.80 -0.84 -2.33
C ARG A 97 -12.21 -1.38 -2.55
N ALA A 98 -12.75 -2.15 -1.60
CA ALA A 98 -14.13 -2.62 -1.67
C ALA A 98 -15.13 -1.45 -1.60
N ASP A 99 -14.76 -0.38 -0.90
CA ASP A 99 -15.53 0.88 -0.83
C ASP A 99 -15.33 1.79 -2.07
N GLY A 100 -14.60 1.32 -3.08
CA GLY A 100 -14.46 2.00 -4.38
C GLY A 100 -13.21 2.88 -4.52
N HIS A 101 -12.29 2.90 -3.55
CA HIS A 101 -11.06 3.67 -3.67
C HIS A 101 -10.03 2.97 -4.56
N GLU A 102 -9.54 3.67 -5.59
CA GLU A 102 -8.48 3.17 -6.46
C GLU A 102 -7.08 3.31 -5.82
N ILE A 103 -6.73 2.31 -5.01
CA ILE A 103 -5.44 2.28 -4.33
C ILE A 103 -4.50 1.28 -5.01
N GLN A 104 -3.40 1.76 -5.57
CA GLN A 104 -2.39 0.93 -6.19
C GLN A 104 -1.30 0.54 -5.20
N TYR A 105 -0.73 -0.67 -5.36
CA TYR A 105 0.42 -1.12 -4.61
C TYR A 105 1.65 -1.11 -5.51
N VAL A 106 2.66 -0.32 -5.14
CA VAL A 106 3.83 -0.05 -5.98
C VAL A 106 5.13 -0.31 -5.23
N HIS A 107 6.19 -0.57 -6.00
CA HIS A 107 7.55 -0.65 -5.50
C HIS A 107 8.30 0.63 -5.87
N ARG A 108 8.89 1.29 -4.86
CA ARG A 108 9.69 2.50 -5.05
C ARG A 108 11.12 2.32 -4.57
N TYR A 109 12.04 3.02 -5.20
CA TYR A 109 13.41 3.19 -4.75
C TYR A 109 13.50 4.39 -3.82
N VAL A 110 14.19 4.21 -2.69
CA VAL A 110 14.49 5.27 -1.72
C VAL A 110 15.99 5.32 -1.56
N ALA A 111 16.57 6.52 -1.64
CA ALA A 111 17.97 6.75 -1.31
C ALA A 111 18.06 7.26 0.13
N ASP A 112 18.56 6.43 1.03
CA ASP A 112 18.82 6.79 2.43
C ASP A 112 20.15 7.59 2.56
N ALA A 113 21.06 7.43 1.59
CA ALA A 113 22.29 8.22 1.46
C ALA A 113 22.64 8.48 -0.01
N GLN A 114 23.15 9.68 -0.29
CA GLN A 114 23.52 10.11 -1.65
C GLN A 114 24.95 9.65 -2.03
N PRO A 115 25.21 9.32 -3.30
CA PRO A 115 26.54 8.96 -3.77
C PRO A 115 27.45 10.19 -3.92
N HIS A 116 28.76 9.98 -3.96
CA HIS A 116 29.70 11.03 -4.35
C HIS A 116 29.62 11.27 -5.86
N LEU A 117 29.23 12.49 -6.26
CA LEU A 117 28.82 12.80 -7.64
C LEU A 117 29.96 13.21 -8.60
N GLU A 118 31.18 13.40 -8.10
CA GLU A 118 32.30 14.02 -8.84
C GLU A 118 32.70 13.27 -10.14
N SER A 119 32.45 11.96 -10.21
CA SER A 119 32.77 11.11 -11.38
C SER A 119 31.54 10.45 -12.02
N THR A 120 30.34 10.95 -11.75
CA THR A 120 29.10 10.27 -12.17
C THR A 120 28.55 10.79 -13.49
N SER A 121 28.10 9.87 -14.34
CA SER A 121 27.45 10.20 -15.61
C SER A 121 26.23 11.11 -15.43
N ARG A 122 25.90 11.90 -16.46
CA ARG A 122 24.72 12.81 -16.44
C ARG A 122 23.42 12.07 -16.13
N VAL A 123 23.26 10.85 -16.64
CA VAL A 123 22.12 9.95 -16.36
C VAL A 123 22.02 9.67 -14.86
N MET A 124 23.12 9.22 -14.27
CA MET A 124 23.17 8.85 -12.85
C MET A 124 22.93 10.05 -11.94
N ARG A 125 23.47 11.23 -12.28
CA ARG A 125 23.18 12.47 -11.55
C ARG A 125 21.69 12.76 -11.50
N ARG A 126 21.01 12.77 -12.66
CA ARG A 126 19.56 13.00 -12.70
C ARG A 126 18.75 11.98 -11.91
N MET A 127 19.15 10.71 -11.94
CA MET A 127 18.48 9.68 -11.14
C MET A 127 18.76 9.86 -9.64
N ALA A 128 19.97 10.25 -9.25
CA ALA A 128 20.31 10.58 -7.87
C ALA A 128 19.50 11.80 -7.38
N ASP A 129 19.41 12.85 -8.19
CA ASP A 129 18.61 14.05 -7.90
C ASP A 129 17.14 13.69 -7.72
N ARG A 130 16.57 12.82 -8.59
CA ARG A 130 15.19 12.33 -8.43
C ARG A 130 15.00 11.54 -7.14
N LEU A 131 15.96 10.71 -6.75
CA LEU A 131 15.90 9.95 -5.50
C LEU A 131 16.12 10.84 -4.26
N ALA A 132 16.87 11.93 -4.39
CA ALA A 132 17.04 12.93 -3.34
C ALA A 132 15.75 13.71 -3.07
N ALA A 133 14.94 13.92 -4.11
CA ALA A 133 13.61 14.54 -3.98
C ALA A 133 12.57 13.61 -3.30
N GLY A 134 12.86 12.31 -3.16
CA GLY A 134 12.00 11.35 -2.45
C GLY A 134 11.84 10.01 -3.18
N PRO A 135 10.99 9.11 -2.66
CA PRO A 135 10.76 7.79 -3.23
C PRO A 135 10.33 7.83 -4.70
N ALA A 136 10.93 7.01 -5.55
CA ALA A 136 10.68 7.01 -7.00
C ALA A 136 10.39 5.61 -7.58
N THR A 137 9.44 5.49 -8.51
CA THR A 137 9.19 4.25 -9.26
C THR A 137 10.25 4.04 -10.36
N PRO A 138 10.37 2.82 -10.93
CA PRO A 138 11.21 2.59 -12.10
C PRO A 138 10.89 3.52 -13.28
N GLU A 139 9.63 3.85 -13.50
CA GLU A 139 9.15 4.74 -14.58
C GLU A 139 9.59 6.18 -14.33
N GLU A 140 9.46 6.68 -13.11
CA GLU A 140 9.94 8.03 -12.76
C GLU A 140 11.46 8.15 -12.93
N LEU A 141 12.20 7.08 -12.58
CA LEU A 141 13.64 7.00 -12.79
C LEU A 141 14.03 6.87 -14.27
N THR A 142 13.20 6.22 -15.07
CA THR A 142 13.33 6.14 -16.54
C THR A 142 13.24 7.55 -17.14
N VAL A 143 12.23 8.33 -16.74
CA VAL A 143 12.02 9.71 -17.18
C VAL A 143 13.18 10.61 -16.74
N ALA A 144 13.57 10.54 -15.47
CA ALA A 144 14.67 11.35 -14.92
C ALA A 144 16.01 11.02 -15.62
N GLY A 145 16.35 9.73 -15.71
CA GLY A 145 17.59 9.27 -16.33
C GLY A 145 17.62 9.39 -17.86
N ARG A 146 16.44 9.49 -18.51
CA ARG A 146 16.26 9.33 -19.96
C ARG A 146 16.86 8.01 -20.47
N VAL A 147 16.54 6.93 -19.77
CA VAL A 147 17.01 5.57 -20.08
C VAL A 147 15.84 4.62 -20.21
N PRO A 148 15.94 3.53 -20.98
CA PRO A 148 14.92 2.50 -21.01
C PRO A 148 14.70 1.90 -19.62
N ILE A 149 13.46 1.48 -19.33
CA ILE A 149 13.08 0.92 -18.02
C ILE A 149 13.94 -0.28 -17.61
N GLN A 150 14.36 -1.09 -18.57
CA GLN A 150 15.23 -2.25 -18.36
C GLN A 150 16.60 -1.86 -17.78
N GLN A 151 17.06 -0.63 -18.04
CA GLN A 151 18.35 -0.13 -17.57
C GLN A 151 18.28 0.51 -16.17
N VAL A 152 17.09 0.79 -15.63
CA VAL A 152 16.94 1.43 -14.31
C VAL A 152 17.68 0.65 -13.22
N ARG A 153 17.51 -0.67 -13.18
CA ARG A 153 18.20 -1.53 -12.19
C ARG A 153 19.72 -1.45 -12.32
N VAL A 154 20.23 -1.36 -13.55
CA VAL A 154 21.68 -1.22 -13.81
C VAL A 154 22.21 0.10 -13.26
N TYR A 155 21.50 1.21 -13.51
CA TYR A 155 21.92 2.52 -13.02
C TYR A 155 21.77 2.67 -11.51
N VAL A 156 20.71 2.12 -10.92
CA VAL A 156 20.58 2.02 -9.45
C VAL A 156 21.76 1.24 -8.86
N HIS A 157 22.16 0.11 -9.46
CA HIS A 157 23.34 -0.64 -9.01
C HIS A 157 24.64 0.15 -9.14
N LYS A 158 24.81 0.91 -10.24
CA LYS A 158 25.96 1.80 -10.40
C LYS A 158 25.99 2.92 -9.35
N LEU A 159 24.83 3.47 -8.98
CA LEU A 159 24.72 4.47 -7.91
C LEU A 159 25.14 3.88 -6.56
N LYS A 160 24.70 2.65 -6.26
CA LYS A 160 25.15 1.92 -5.05
C LYS A 160 26.66 1.73 -5.01
N ARG A 161 27.28 1.35 -6.13
CA ARG A 161 28.76 1.24 -6.24
C ARG A 161 29.49 2.57 -6.02
N LYS A 162 28.80 3.70 -6.14
CA LYS A 162 29.32 5.05 -5.90
C LYS A 162 28.96 5.59 -4.51
N GLY A 163 28.50 4.73 -3.60
CA GLY A 163 28.23 5.05 -2.21
C GLY A 163 26.76 5.36 -1.89
N ALA A 164 25.85 5.33 -2.87
CA ALA A 164 24.44 5.53 -2.57
C ALA A 164 23.87 4.36 -1.76
N GLN A 165 23.16 4.64 -0.67
CA GLN A 165 22.39 3.63 0.04
C GLN A 165 20.96 3.64 -0.50
N ILE A 166 20.69 2.75 -1.48
CA ILE A 166 19.38 2.68 -2.13
C ILE A 166 18.68 1.37 -1.75
N ARG A 167 17.46 1.46 -1.23
CA ARG A 167 16.60 0.30 -0.95
C ARG A 167 15.31 0.37 -1.77
N GLN A 168 14.66 -0.77 -1.91
CA GLN A 168 13.30 -0.84 -2.45
C GLN A 168 12.31 -0.89 -1.30
N VAL A 169 11.35 0.01 -1.32
CA VAL A 169 10.25 0.06 -0.37
C VAL A 169 8.94 -0.30 -1.06
N ARG A 170 8.02 -0.82 -0.27
CA ARG A 170 6.65 -1.11 -0.67
C ARG A 170 5.81 0.09 -0.30
N ALA A 171 4.97 0.55 -1.20
CA ALA A 171 4.16 1.75 -0.98
C ALA A 171 2.78 1.60 -1.60
N TYR A 172 1.83 2.40 -1.12
CA TYR A 172 0.50 2.52 -1.68
C TYR A 172 0.29 3.94 -2.20
N VAL A 173 -0.41 4.05 -3.32
CA VAL A 173 -0.78 5.33 -3.95
C VAL A 173 -2.29 5.33 -4.10
N LEU A 174 -2.94 6.39 -3.63
CA LEU A 174 -4.32 6.67 -4.00
C LEU A 174 -4.32 7.32 -5.39
N THR A 175 -4.93 6.65 -6.35
CA THR A 175 -5.08 7.17 -7.71
C THR A 175 -6.39 7.93 -7.73
N VAL A 176 -6.32 9.25 -7.94
CA VAL A 176 -7.53 10.02 -8.22
C VAL A 176 -7.90 9.71 -9.66
N VAL A 177 -9.01 9.01 -9.87
CA VAL A 177 -9.61 8.91 -11.19
C VAL A 177 -10.15 10.31 -11.49
N ASN A 178 -9.43 11.11 -12.26
CA ASN A 178 -10.00 12.35 -12.77
C ASN A 178 -11.16 11.96 -13.69
N GLU A 179 -12.39 12.29 -13.29
CA GLU A 179 -13.61 12.19 -14.08
C GLU A 179 -13.65 13.19 -15.26
N GLU A 180 -12.51 13.60 -15.81
CA GLU A 180 -12.41 14.58 -16.90
C GLU A 180 -12.27 13.95 -18.30
N SER A 181 -12.50 12.65 -18.45
CA SER A 181 -12.43 11.97 -19.77
C SER A 181 -13.80 11.69 -20.42
N GLN A 182 -14.86 12.36 -19.98
CA GLN A 182 -16.16 12.35 -20.67
C GLN A 182 -16.64 13.77 -20.94
N SER A 183 -16.09 14.39 -21.98
CA SER A 183 -16.66 15.56 -22.67
C SER A 183 -16.41 15.43 -24.16
#